data_AF-A0A9D0YB33-F1
#
_entry.id   AF-A0A9D0YB33-F1
#
_cell.length_a   1.000
_cell.length_b   1.000
_cell.length_c   1.000
_cell.angle_alpha   90.00
_cell.angle_beta   90.00
_cell.angle_gamma   90.00
#
_symmetry.space_group_name_H-M   'P 1'
#
loop_
_entity.id
_entity.type
_entity.pdbx_description
1 polymer ?
#
loop_
_entity_poly.entity_id
_entity_poly.type
_entity_poly.pdbx_seq_one_letter_code
_entity_poly.pdbx_strand_id
1 'polypeptide(L)'
;MLKKTLGRGAEDQKGFTLIELLVVVGIIVALAAVIVPLVIQFSGRGDEGAATAEWDAIQSAIDTMMSDVGITALTGSPTTYLHITDTLDLIGGTTLSAYVRNASTTYCYRWDASGRITLQIVATNASTCP
;
A
#
# COMPACT_ATOMS: atom_id res chain seq x y z
N MET A 1 -20.47 -68.05 33.35
CA MET A 1 -19.88 -67.00 32.48
C MET A 1 -20.65 -65.70 32.73
N LEU A 2 -20.14 -64.83 33.62
CA LEU A 2 -20.81 -63.60 34.04
C LEU A 2 -20.21 -62.37 33.35
N LYS A 3 -21.10 -61.65 32.64
CA LYS A 3 -21.14 -60.20 32.35
C LYS A 3 -19.85 -59.40 32.59
N LYS A 4 -19.18 -59.03 31.50
CA LYS A 4 -18.21 -57.93 31.45
C LYS A 4 -18.99 -56.63 31.22
N THR A 5 -19.09 -55.82 32.26
CA THR A 5 -19.67 -54.47 32.22
C THR A 5 -18.77 -53.55 31.41
N LEU A 6 -19.31 -52.95 30.35
CA LEU A 6 -18.65 -51.90 29.59
C LEU A 6 -18.83 -50.58 30.36
N GLY A 7 -17.75 -50.13 31.01
CA GLY A 7 -17.68 -48.81 31.63
C GLY A 7 -17.70 -47.73 30.55
N ARG A 8 -18.74 -46.89 30.60
CA ARG A 8 -18.88 -45.70 29.77
C ARG A 8 -17.78 -44.71 30.17
N GLY A 9 -16.92 -44.33 29.23
CA GLY A 9 -16.01 -43.21 29.40
C GLY A 9 -16.84 -41.95 29.60
N ALA A 10 -16.99 -41.54 30.86
CA ALA A 10 -17.45 -40.21 31.21
C ALA A 10 -16.26 -39.28 31.04
N GLU A 11 -16.04 -38.85 29.81
CA GLU A 11 -15.20 -37.68 29.55
C GLU A 11 -15.93 -36.49 30.16
N ASP A 12 -15.24 -35.81 31.08
CA ASP A 12 -15.70 -34.64 31.84
C ASP A 12 -15.99 -33.51 30.85
N GLN A 13 -17.19 -33.50 30.26
CA GLN A 13 -17.67 -32.42 29.41
C GLN A 13 -17.94 -31.20 30.31
N LYS A 14 -16.88 -30.50 30.67
CA LYS A 14 -16.93 -29.15 31.22
C LYS A 14 -17.44 -28.22 30.12
N GLY A 15 -18.75 -28.22 29.91
CA GLY A 15 -19.43 -27.28 29.03
C GLY A 15 -19.27 -25.88 29.59
N PHE A 16 -18.76 -24.96 28.78
CA PHE A 16 -18.83 -23.52 29.03
C PHE A 16 -20.27 -23.15 29.37
N THR A 17 -20.46 -22.34 30.41
CA THR A 17 -21.79 -21.89 30.77
C THR A 17 -22.29 -20.90 29.70
N LEU A 18 -23.60 -20.92 29.37
CA LEU A 18 -24.16 -20.00 28.36
C LEU A 18 -23.93 -18.52 28.71
N ILE A 19 -23.93 -18.21 30.01
CA ILE A 19 -23.68 -16.85 30.50
C ILE A 19 -22.23 -16.40 30.29
N GLU A 20 -21.29 -17.33 30.36
CA GLU A 20 -19.86 -17.05 30.17
C GLU A 20 -19.56 -16.74 28.71
N LEU A 21 -20.21 -17.44 27.78
CA LEU A 21 -20.14 -17.09 26.36
C LEU A 21 -20.82 -15.74 26.08
N LEU A 22 -21.97 -15.47 26.73
CA LEU A 22 -22.71 -14.22 26.55
C LEU A 22 -21.90 -12.99 26.98
N VAL A 23 -21.25 -13.04 28.15
CA VAL A 23 -20.43 -11.93 28.64
C VAL A 23 -19.22 -11.70 27.72
N VAL A 24 -18.57 -12.76 27.25
CA VAL A 24 -17.40 -12.66 26.38
C VAL A 24 -17.77 -11.98 25.05
N VAL A 25 -18.85 -12.42 24.40
CA VAL A 25 -19.29 -11.81 23.14
C VAL A 25 -19.75 -10.36 23.37
N GLY A 26 -20.38 -10.07 24.51
CA GLY A 26 -20.73 -8.70 24.90
C GLY A 26 -19.52 -7.78 25.00
N ILE A 27 -18.42 -8.24 25.60
CA ILE A 27 -17.16 -7.48 25.68
C ILE A 27 -16.54 -7.32 24.30
N ILE A 28 -16.50 -8.37 23.46
CA ILE A 28 -15.97 -8.29 22.09
C ILE A 28 -16.73 -7.27 21.26
N VAL A 29 -18.07 -7.25 21.33
CA VAL A 29 -18.91 -6.28 20.63
C VAL A 29 -18.63 -4.85 21.11
N ALA A 30 -18.50 -4.64 22.42
CA ALA A 30 -18.17 -3.33 22.97
C ALA A 30 -16.79 -2.82 22.51
N LEU A 31 -15.77 -3.69 22.50
CA LEU A 31 -14.43 -3.35 22.01
C LEU A 31 -14.42 -3.10 20.50
N ALA A 32 -15.08 -3.95 19.72
CA ALA A 32 -15.17 -3.81 18.28
C ALA A 32 -15.84 -2.50 17.87
N ALA A 33 -16.88 -2.06 18.61
CA ALA A 33 -17.57 -0.80 18.35
C ALA A 33 -16.65 0.43 18.36
N VAL A 34 -15.59 0.42 19.19
CA VAL A 34 -14.63 1.53 19.29
C VAL A 34 -13.43 1.34 18.35
N ILE A 35 -12.92 0.11 18.22
CA ILE A 35 -11.68 -0.16 17.48
C ILE A 35 -11.90 -0.11 15.96
N VAL A 36 -13.00 -0.66 15.45
CA VAL A 36 -13.27 -0.75 14.00
C VAL A 36 -13.19 0.61 13.29
N PRO A 37 -13.86 1.69 13.73
CA PRO A 37 -13.78 2.98 13.03
C PRO A 37 -12.37 3.60 13.08
N LEU A 38 -11.61 3.36 14.17
CA LEU A 38 -10.25 3.86 14.31
C LEU A 38 -9.29 3.22 13.29
N VAL A 39 -9.39 1.90 13.11
CA VAL A 39 -8.55 1.14 12.18
C VAL A 39 -8.85 1.55 10.73
N ILE A 40 -10.12 1.71 10.37
CA ILE A 40 -10.51 2.15 9.02
C ILE A 40 -9.89 3.51 8.67
N GLN A 41 -9.90 4.47 9.60
CA GLN A 41 -9.29 5.78 9.38
C GLN A 41 -7.76 5.75 9.34
N PHE A 42 -7.12 4.87 10.11
CA PHE A 42 -5.67 4.78 10.13
C PHE A 42 -5.12 4.14 8.84
N SER A 43 -5.84 3.18 8.28
CA SER A 43 -5.42 2.49 7.05
C SER A 43 -5.23 3.47 5.88
N GLY A 44 -6.15 4.42 5.66
CA GLY A 44 -6.05 5.37 4.54
C GLY A 44 -4.91 6.39 4.68
N ARG A 45 -4.54 6.77 5.92
CA ARG A 45 -3.45 7.73 6.16
C ARG A 45 -2.08 7.17 5.78
N GLY A 46 -1.90 5.86 5.90
CA GLY A 46 -0.68 5.18 5.47
C GLY A 46 -0.46 5.33 3.96
N ASP A 47 -1.53 5.12 3.19
CA ASP A 47 -1.50 5.23 1.72
C ASP A 47 -1.30 6.67 1.26
N GLU A 48 -1.95 7.66 1.89
CA GLU A 48 -1.74 9.09 1.59
C GLU A 48 -0.31 9.54 1.91
N GLY A 49 0.24 9.08 3.04
CA GLY A 49 1.62 9.34 3.42
C GLY A 49 2.62 8.73 2.44
N ALA A 50 2.38 7.50 2.00
CA ALA A 50 3.20 6.83 0.99
C ALA A 50 3.14 7.55 -0.36
N ALA A 51 1.95 7.95 -0.81
CA ALA A 51 1.77 8.71 -2.06
C ALA A 51 2.56 10.01 -2.06
N THR A 52 2.48 10.78 -0.96
CA THR A 52 3.20 12.05 -0.82
C THR A 52 4.71 11.84 -0.77
N ALA A 53 5.18 10.83 -0.01
CA ALA A 53 6.60 10.51 0.08
C ALA A 53 7.19 10.05 -1.25
N GLU A 54 6.47 9.22 -2.02
CA GLU A 54 6.88 8.83 -3.36
C GLU A 54 6.91 10.04 -4.30
N TRP A 55 5.90 10.92 -4.25
CA TRP A 55 5.87 12.14 -5.07
C TRP A 55 7.12 12.99 -4.86
N ASP A 56 7.45 13.30 -3.61
CA ASP A 56 8.60 14.16 -3.29
C ASP A 56 9.93 13.50 -3.67
N ALA A 57 10.06 12.19 -3.44
CA ALA A 57 11.25 11.43 -3.81
C ALA A 57 11.48 11.45 -5.32
N ILE A 58 10.42 11.28 -6.11
CA ILE A 58 10.51 11.32 -7.56
C ILE A 58 10.77 12.74 -8.08
N GLN A 59 10.08 13.75 -7.58
CA GLN A 59 10.30 15.13 -8.01
C GLN A 59 11.76 15.53 -7.76
N SER A 60 12.28 15.21 -6.57
CA SER A 60 13.69 15.45 -6.23
C SER A 60 14.65 14.70 -7.16
N ALA A 61 14.31 13.47 -7.57
CA ALA A 61 15.15 12.69 -8.48
C ALA A 61 15.18 13.33 -9.89
N ILE A 62 14.02 13.78 -10.40
CA ILE A 62 13.94 14.47 -11.69
C ILE A 62 14.72 15.79 -11.65
N ASP A 63 14.53 16.60 -10.60
CA ASP A 63 15.23 17.87 -10.44
C ASP A 63 16.76 17.68 -10.35
N THR A 64 17.20 16.65 -9.62
CA THR A 64 18.62 16.29 -9.50
C THR A 64 19.19 15.85 -10.85
N MET A 65 18.48 14.98 -11.57
CA MET A 65 18.89 14.52 -12.91
C MET A 65 18.98 15.70 -13.90
N MET A 66 17.98 16.59 -13.90
CA MET A 66 17.99 17.77 -14.77
C MET A 66 19.14 18.72 -14.44
N SER A 67 19.43 18.89 -13.15
CA SER A 67 20.57 19.69 -12.69
C SER A 67 21.92 19.07 -13.05
N ASP A 68 22.06 17.75 -12.96
CA ASP A 68 23.31 17.05 -13.29
C ASP A 68 23.63 17.10 -14.78
N VAL A 69 22.61 16.90 -15.63
CA VAL A 69 22.76 16.95 -17.09
C VAL A 69 22.78 18.39 -17.62
N GLY A 70 22.33 19.37 -16.83
CA GLY A 70 22.35 20.79 -17.18
C GLY A 70 21.24 21.19 -18.16
N ILE A 71 20.07 20.56 -18.04
CA ILE A 71 18.90 20.82 -18.88
C ILE A 71 17.79 21.51 -18.08
N THR A 72 16.97 22.30 -18.76
CA THR A 72 15.81 22.97 -18.16
C THR A 72 14.48 22.44 -18.70
N ALA A 73 14.53 21.49 -19.63
CA ALA A 73 13.34 20.88 -20.19
C ALA A 73 13.56 19.39 -20.51
N LEU A 74 12.57 18.57 -20.18
CA LEU A 74 12.50 17.15 -20.56
C LEU A 74 11.98 17.01 -22.00
N THR A 75 12.46 15.99 -22.69
CA THR A 75 12.14 15.75 -24.11
C THR A 75 10.81 15.01 -24.31
N GLY A 76 10.16 14.57 -23.23
CA GLY A 76 8.90 13.83 -23.28
C GLY A 76 8.02 14.10 -22.05
N SER A 77 7.13 15.10 -22.15
CA SER A 77 5.98 15.23 -21.24
C SER A 77 4.88 14.26 -21.69
N PRO A 78 4.45 13.31 -20.85
CA PRO A 78 3.47 12.34 -21.26
C PRO A 78 2.09 12.98 -21.39
N THR A 79 1.39 12.62 -22.46
CA THR A 79 -0.01 13.00 -22.68
C THR A 79 -0.96 12.19 -21.80
N THR A 80 -0.52 11.02 -21.34
CA THR A 80 -1.21 10.11 -20.42
C THR A 80 -0.43 9.98 -19.11
N TYR A 81 -0.88 9.09 -18.23
CA TYR A 81 -0.15 8.75 -17.01
C TYR A 81 0.88 7.65 -17.30
N LEU A 82 2.04 7.72 -16.65
CA LEU A 82 3.10 6.73 -16.79
C LEU A 82 3.62 6.27 -15.43
N HIS A 83 3.97 4.98 -15.35
CA HIS A 83 4.81 4.50 -14.27
C HIS A 83 6.21 5.04 -14.48
N ILE A 84 6.84 5.41 -13.38
CA ILE A 84 8.28 5.52 -13.38
C ILE A 84 8.81 4.12 -13.23
N THR A 85 9.73 3.78 -14.15
CA THR A 85 10.38 2.48 -14.25
C THR A 85 11.89 2.71 -14.37
N ASP A 86 12.67 1.64 -14.15
CA ASP A 86 14.13 1.69 -14.22
C ASP A 86 14.64 2.13 -15.61
N THR A 87 13.86 1.84 -16.65
CA THR A 87 14.20 2.14 -18.04
C THR A 87 13.62 3.46 -18.53
N LEU A 88 12.99 4.26 -17.67
CA LEU A 88 12.39 5.53 -18.07
C LEU A 88 13.49 6.54 -18.40
N ASP A 89 13.61 6.83 -19.70
CA ASP A 89 14.49 7.85 -20.24
C ASP A 89 13.68 9.11 -20.54
N LEU A 90 13.99 10.18 -19.83
CA LEU A 90 13.27 11.45 -19.91
C LEU A 90 13.93 12.43 -20.89
N ILE A 91 15.17 12.15 -21.31
CA ILE A 91 16.05 13.16 -21.93
C ILE A 91 16.88 12.62 -23.11
N GLY A 92 16.75 11.34 -23.46
CA GLY A 92 17.39 10.73 -24.63
C GLY A 92 18.79 10.18 -24.36
N GLY A 93 18.97 9.48 -23.23
CA GLY A 93 20.18 8.71 -22.94
C GLY A 93 20.51 8.55 -21.45
N THR A 94 19.70 9.10 -20.55
CA THR A 94 19.89 8.96 -19.09
C THR A 94 18.61 8.45 -18.46
N THR A 95 18.69 7.30 -17.80
CA THR A 95 17.56 6.71 -17.09
C THR A 95 17.43 7.31 -15.69
N LEU A 96 16.19 7.47 -15.24
CA LEU A 96 15.91 7.99 -13.89
C LEU A 96 16.40 7.04 -12.78
N SER A 97 16.67 5.77 -13.09
CA SER A 97 17.14 4.73 -12.15
C SER A 97 18.43 5.08 -11.40
N ALA A 98 19.30 5.93 -11.98
CA ALA A 98 20.50 6.38 -11.27
C ALA A 98 20.20 7.36 -10.11
N TYR A 99 19.02 7.98 -10.12
CA TYR A 99 18.63 9.06 -9.21
C TYR A 99 17.56 8.66 -8.19
N VAL A 100 16.97 7.48 -8.36
CA VAL A 100 15.93 6.94 -7.46
C VAL A 100 16.38 5.63 -6.83
N ARG A 101 16.02 5.40 -5.56
CA ARG A 101 16.38 4.16 -4.85
C ARG A 101 15.58 2.94 -5.31
N ASN A 102 14.33 3.15 -5.69
CA ASN A 102 13.47 2.14 -6.29
C ASN A 102 12.79 2.77 -7.50
N ALA A 103 13.16 2.30 -8.68
CA ALA A 103 12.69 2.89 -9.91
C ALA A 103 11.31 2.37 -10.34
N SER A 104 10.70 1.40 -9.64
CA SER A 104 9.32 0.99 -9.93
C SER A 104 8.36 1.62 -8.93
N THR A 105 7.56 2.58 -9.39
CA THR A 105 6.63 3.31 -8.52
C THR A 105 5.29 2.60 -8.39
N THR A 106 4.64 2.79 -7.24
CA THR A 106 3.29 2.26 -6.98
C THR A 106 2.23 3.08 -7.74
N TYR A 107 2.47 4.38 -7.86
CA TYR A 107 1.59 5.34 -8.52
C TYR A 107 2.05 5.65 -9.94
N CYS A 108 1.11 6.19 -10.72
CA CYS A 108 1.37 6.73 -12.05
C CYS A 108 1.42 8.25 -12.00
N TYR A 109 2.30 8.83 -12.82
CA TYR A 109 2.61 10.25 -12.79
C TYR A 109 2.41 10.87 -14.17
N ARG A 110 2.16 12.17 -14.15
CA ARG A 110 2.23 13.03 -15.32
C ARG A 110 3.05 14.25 -14.98
N TRP A 111 4.03 14.56 -15.83
CA TRP A 111 4.90 15.72 -15.66
C TRP A 111 4.83 16.62 -16.87
N ASP A 112 5.16 17.90 -16.67
CA ASP A 112 5.27 18.86 -17.77
C ASP A 112 6.71 18.94 -18.31
N ALA A 113 6.92 19.78 -19.33
CA ALA A 113 8.20 19.92 -19.99
C ALA A 113 9.30 20.43 -19.05
N SER A 114 9.00 21.12 -17.95
CA SER A 114 9.99 21.56 -16.97
C SER A 114 10.38 20.46 -15.97
N GLY A 115 9.87 19.23 -16.12
CA GLY A 115 10.12 18.13 -15.19
C GLY A 115 9.32 18.18 -13.90
N ARG A 116 8.37 19.09 -13.78
CA ARG A 116 7.48 19.15 -12.63
C ARG A 116 6.35 18.14 -12.76
N ILE A 117 6.14 17.34 -11.72
CA ILE A 117 4.98 16.45 -11.61
C ILE A 117 3.74 17.33 -11.42
N THR A 118 2.74 17.09 -12.27
CA THR A 118 1.47 17.83 -12.28
C THR A 118 0.33 17.02 -11.68
N LEU A 119 0.36 15.70 -11.85
CA LEU A 119 -0.68 14.77 -11.39
C LEU A 119 -0.05 13.45 -10.96
N GLN A 120 -0.63 12.84 -9.92
CA GLN A 120 -0.35 11.49 -9.44
C GLN A 120 -1.68 10.78 -9.25
N ILE A 121 -1.74 9.52 -9.67
CA ILE A 121 -2.93 8.68 -9.54
C ILE A 121 -2.54 7.25 -9.17
N VAL A 122 -3.47 6.54 -8.53
CA VAL A 122 -3.30 5.11 -8.23
C VAL A 122 -3.32 4.31 -9.54
N ALA A 123 -2.38 3.39 -9.69
CA ALA A 123 -2.34 2.50 -10.84
C ALA A 123 -3.54 1.53 -10.84
N THR A 124 -4.06 1.19 -12.02
CA THR A 124 -5.19 0.25 -12.13
C THR A 124 -4.77 -1.19 -11.83
N ASN A 125 -3.49 -1.51 -12.10
CA ASN A 125 -2.78 -2.74 -11.74
C ASN A 125 -1.28 -2.41 -11.57
N ALA A 126 -0.47 -3.37 -11.10
CA ALA A 126 0.97 -3.21 -10.84
C ALA A 126 1.85 -2.79 -12.05
N SER A 127 1.27 -2.67 -13.25
CA SER A 127 2.02 -2.36 -14.49
C SER A 127 1.25 -1.52 -15.50
N THR A 128 0.01 -1.08 -15.19
CA THR A 128 -0.83 -0.35 -16.16
C THR A 128 -1.38 0.93 -15.55
N CYS A 129 -0.96 2.05 -16.14
CA CYS A 129 -1.55 3.35 -15.90
C CYS A 129 -2.82 3.52 -16.74
N PRO A 130 -3.82 4.25 -16.24
CA PRO A 130 -5.03 4.56 -17.00
C PRO A 130 -4.79 5.61 -18.09
#